data_AF-A0A8J3Q6M9-F1
#
_entry.id   AF-A0A8J3Q6M9-F1
#
_cell.length_a   1.000
_cell.length_b   1.000
_cell.length_c   1.000
_cell.angle_alpha   90.00
_cell.angle_beta   90.00
_cell.angle_gamma   90.00
#
_symmetry.space_group_name_H-M   'P 1'
#
loop_
_entity.id
_entity.type
_entity.pdbx_description
1 polymer ?
#
loop_
_entity_poly.entity_id
_entity_poly.type
_entity_poly.pdbx_seq_one_letter_code
_entity_poly.pdbx_strand_id
1 'polypeptide(L)'
;MKRRTLDILFSVGGVAIAALLLIAGIVLSANANFATTYVADQLAQQNITFKTADTLTQEEKQFPCLVENAGQKLTTGKQAECYANNFIGLHLKSTAGGKTYADLGVPQAELRTRIAEAQKTNPAAVPDLQKQLTDITAQRETVFKGETLRGLLLTTYGFSEFGTKAGQAATVAYLAAAVMLLLALAGLVHAFLTPRTVPFAAVEPQPRRETVNA
;
A
#
# COMPACT_ATOMS: atom_id res chain seq x y z
N MET A 1 7.11 -44.36 22.12
CA MET A 1 7.17 -44.19 20.64
C MET A 1 8.61 -44.40 20.19
N LYS A 2 8.87 -44.90 18.97
CA LYS A 2 10.25 -45.03 18.44
C LYS A 2 10.76 -43.66 17.98
N ARG A 3 12.04 -43.34 18.23
CA ARG A 3 12.64 -42.05 17.83
C ARG A 3 12.46 -41.77 16.34
N ARG A 4 12.76 -42.77 15.51
CA ARG A 4 12.55 -42.74 14.06
C ARG A 4 11.10 -42.40 13.64
N THR A 5 10.08 -42.89 14.35
CA THR A 5 8.68 -42.61 14.01
C THR A 5 8.34 -41.14 14.28
N LEU A 6 8.86 -40.59 15.38
CA LEU A 6 8.69 -39.18 15.72
C LEU A 6 9.38 -38.27 14.69
N ASP A 7 10.61 -38.60 14.32
CA ASP A 7 11.38 -37.81 13.34
C ASP A 7 10.70 -37.80 11.96
N ILE A 8 10.16 -38.94 11.51
CA ILE A 8 9.36 -39.00 10.27
C ILE A 8 8.11 -38.13 10.38
N LEU A 9 7.37 -38.22 11.49
CA LEU A 9 6.14 -37.45 11.68
C LEU A 9 6.38 -35.94 11.62
N PHE A 10 7.39 -35.44 12.35
CA PHE A 10 7.76 -34.03 12.31
C PHE A 10 8.27 -33.60 10.94
N SER A 11 9.05 -34.45 10.26
CA SER A 11 9.58 -34.11 8.94
C SER A 11 8.48 -34.03 7.89
N VAL A 12 7.52 -34.96 7.89
CA VAL A 12 6.36 -34.89 6.98
C VAL A 12 5.53 -33.64 7.24
N GLY A 13 5.30 -33.31 8.52
CA GLY A 13 4.65 -32.05 8.90
C GLY A 13 5.43 -30.82 8.41
N GLY A 14 6.75 -30.84 8.53
CA GLY A 14 7.64 -29.79 8.03
C GLY A 14 7.58 -29.62 6.51
N VAL A 15 7.58 -30.72 5.74
CA VAL A 15 7.38 -30.68 4.28
C VAL A 15 6.02 -30.09 3.93
N ALA A 16 4.95 -30.48 4.63
CA ALA A 16 3.62 -29.95 4.38
C ALA A 16 3.54 -28.43 4.61
N ILE A 17 4.13 -27.93 5.71
CA ILE A 17 4.22 -26.49 6.00
C ILE A 17 5.07 -25.78 4.95
N ALA A 18 6.22 -26.34 4.56
CA ALA A 18 7.07 -25.77 3.53
C ALA A 18 6.34 -25.63 2.18
N ALA A 19 5.57 -26.65 1.79
CA ALA A 19 4.75 -26.60 0.59
C ALA A 19 3.66 -25.52 0.65
N LEU A 20 2.97 -25.39 1.79
CA LEU A 20 1.98 -24.33 1.99
C LEU A 20 2.60 -22.92 1.91
N LEU A 21 3.75 -22.72 2.56
CA LEU A 21 4.48 -21.44 2.51
C LEU A 21 4.97 -21.11 1.10
N LEU A 22 5.43 -22.13 0.34
CA LEU A 22 5.82 -21.96 -1.05
C LEU A 22 4.64 -21.50 -1.91
N ILE A 23 3.48 -22.15 -1.77
CA ILE A 23 2.25 -21.77 -2.49
C ILE A 23 1.83 -20.33 -2.10
N ALA A 24 1.86 -19.99 -0.82
CA ALA A 24 1.57 -18.64 -0.35
C ALA A 24 2.53 -17.61 -0.97
N GLY A 25 3.83 -17.91 -1.03
CA GLY A 25 4.82 -17.06 -1.70
C GLY A 25 4.51 -16.83 -3.17
N ILE A 26 4.09 -17.86 -3.91
CA ILE A 26 3.69 -17.75 -5.33
C ILE A 26 2.47 -16.85 -5.48
N VAL A 27 1.42 -17.07 -4.68
CA VAL A 27 0.20 -16.25 -4.73
C VAL A 27 0.51 -14.79 -4.41
N LEU A 28 1.30 -14.52 -3.37
CA LEU A 28 1.69 -13.17 -2.99
C LEU A 28 2.54 -12.48 -4.07
N SER A 29 3.45 -13.21 -4.71
CA SER A 29 4.24 -12.70 -5.84
C SER A 29 3.37 -12.33 -7.03
N ALA A 30 2.36 -13.17 -7.35
CA ALA A 30 1.42 -12.88 -8.42
C ALA A 30 0.61 -11.59 -8.15
N ASN A 31 0.17 -11.38 -6.90
CA ASN A 31 -0.52 -10.16 -6.50
C ASN A 31 0.39 -8.92 -6.53
N ALA A 32 1.66 -9.06 -6.13
CA ALA A 32 2.65 -7.99 -6.22
C ALA A 32 2.88 -7.54 -7.68
N ASN A 33 3.00 -8.51 -8.58
CA ASN A 33 3.16 -8.26 -10.01
C ASN A 33 1.90 -7.63 -10.61
N PHE A 34 0.71 -8.15 -10.28
CA PHE A 34 -0.55 -7.57 -10.72
C PHE A 34 -0.67 -6.10 -10.32
N ALA A 35 -0.41 -5.78 -9.05
CA ALA A 35 -0.48 -4.41 -8.56
C ALA A 35 0.49 -3.48 -9.29
N THR A 36 1.73 -3.93 -9.52
CA THR A 36 2.76 -3.15 -10.21
C THR A 36 2.36 -2.86 -11.67
N THR A 37 1.98 -3.90 -12.42
CA THR A 37 1.61 -3.76 -13.83
C THR A 37 0.32 -2.96 -13.99
N TYR A 38 -0.70 -3.27 -13.20
CA TYR A 38 -1.99 -2.57 -13.28
C TYR A 38 -1.83 -1.07 -12.98
N VAL A 39 -1.09 -0.71 -11.94
CA VAL A 39 -0.80 0.70 -11.62
C VAL A 39 -0.09 1.38 -12.79
N ALA A 40 0.94 0.75 -13.35
CA ALA A 40 1.68 1.33 -14.46
C ALA A 40 0.81 1.56 -15.69
N ASP A 41 0.00 0.58 -16.06
CA ASP A 41 -0.89 0.65 -17.22
C ASP A 41 -1.98 1.72 -17.03
N GLN A 42 -2.64 1.76 -15.87
CA GLN A 42 -3.70 2.72 -15.60
C GLN A 42 -3.17 4.16 -15.54
N LEU A 43 -2.00 4.38 -14.94
CA LEU A 43 -1.37 5.70 -14.90
C LEU A 43 -0.88 6.14 -16.27
N ALA A 44 -0.28 5.24 -17.06
CA ALA A 44 0.15 5.54 -18.42
C ALA A 44 -1.01 5.99 -19.31
N GLN A 45 -2.20 5.41 -19.14
CA GLN A 45 -3.42 5.80 -19.87
C GLN A 45 -3.88 7.23 -19.55
N GLN A 46 -3.52 7.80 -18.39
CA GLN A 46 -3.85 9.19 -18.07
C GLN A 46 -3.03 10.20 -18.88
N ASN A 47 -1.93 9.74 -19.50
CA ASN A 47 -1.03 10.55 -20.31
C ASN A 47 -0.52 11.83 -19.60
N ILE A 48 -0.33 11.73 -18.28
CA ILE A 48 0.21 12.82 -17.47
C ILE A 48 1.74 12.80 -17.56
N THR A 49 2.32 13.94 -17.92
CA THR A 49 3.77 14.15 -17.93
C THR A 49 4.11 15.24 -16.94
N PHE A 50 5.10 14.99 -16.08
CA PHE A 50 5.61 16.03 -15.19
C PHE A 50 6.21 17.17 -16.01
N LYS A 51 6.12 18.40 -15.49
CA LYS A 51 6.81 19.55 -16.09
C LYS A 51 8.30 19.26 -16.28
N THR A 52 8.89 19.81 -17.32
CA THR A 52 10.34 19.78 -17.52
C THR A 52 11.03 20.68 -16.49
N ALA A 53 12.30 20.40 -16.18
CA ALA A 53 13.00 21.07 -15.07
C ALA A 53 13.10 22.60 -15.25
N ASP A 54 13.19 23.06 -16.49
CA ASP A 54 13.23 24.48 -16.87
C ASP A 54 11.88 25.20 -16.71
N THR A 55 10.76 24.45 -16.73
CA THR A 55 9.40 25.00 -16.62
C THR A 55 8.81 24.91 -15.20
N LEU A 56 9.53 24.31 -14.25
CA LEU A 56 9.14 24.30 -12.84
C LEU A 56 9.25 25.71 -12.23
N THR A 57 8.24 26.11 -11.45
CA THR A 57 8.29 27.35 -10.65
C THR A 57 9.30 27.23 -9.51
N GLN A 58 9.66 28.36 -8.88
CA GLN A 58 10.56 28.33 -7.72
C GLN A 58 9.97 27.56 -6.54
N GLU A 59 8.65 27.59 -6.34
CA GLU A 59 7.95 26.82 -5.32
C GLU A 59 7.94 25.33 -5.66
N GLU A 60 7.66 24.97 -6.91
CA GLU A 60 7.68 23.57 -7.36
C GLU A 60 9.08 22.95 -7.21
N LYS A 61 10.14 23.72 -7.46
CA LYS A 61 11.54 23.27 -7.28
C LYS A 61 11.92 22.96 -5.83
N GLN A 62 11.14 23.40 -4.84
CA GLN A 62 11.38 23.06 -3.43
C GLN A 62 11.03 21.61 -3.10
N PHE A 63 10.32 20.89 -3.99
CA PHE A 63 9.95 19.50 -3.80
C PHE A 63 10.87 18.59 -4.62
N PRO A 64 11.84 17.88 -4.00
CA PRO A 64 12.82 17.07 -4.73
C PRO A 64 12.18 16.06 -5.68
N CYS A 65 11.07 15.43 -5.30
CA CYS A 65 10.39 14.45 -6.13
C CYS A 65 9.85 15.05 -7.45
N LEU A 66 9.48 16.34 -7.49
CA LEU A 66 9.04 16.99 -8.74
C LEU A 66 10.23 17.24 -9.67
N VAL A 67 11.38 17.56 -9.11
CA VAL A 67 12.63 17.75 -9.85
C VAL A 67 13.16 16.42 -10.38
N GLU A 68 13.17 15.38 -9.56
CA GLU A 68 13.61 14.02 -9.93
C GLU A 68 12.76 13.42 -11.04
N ASN A 69 11.45 13.70 -11.05
CA ASN A 69 10.52 13.21 -12.07
C ASN A 69 10.33 14.19 -13.24
N ALA A 70 11.08 15.28 -13.31
CA ALA A 70 10.86 16.31 -14.32
C ALA A 70 10.93 15.74 -15.76
N GLY A 71 9.92 16.05 -16.57
CA GLY A 71 9.77 15.56 -17.94
C GLY A 71 9.40 14.07 -18.08
N GLN A 72 9.30 13.32 -16.98
CA GLN A 72 8.91 11.92 -17.02
C GLN A 72 7.39 11.76 -17.11
N LYS A 73 6.95 10.64 -17.69
CA LYS A 73 5.55 10.23 -17.61
C LYS A 73 5.24 9.72 -16.20
N LEU A 74 4.06 10.06 -15.70
CA LEU A 74 3.55 9.56 -14.43
C LEU A 74 3.07 8.12 -14.65
N THR A 75 3.89 7.12 -14.33
CA THR A 75 3.61 5.70 -14.55
C THR A 75 3.86 4.83 -13.31
N THR A 76 4.27 5.41 -12.19
CA THR A 76 4.51 4.66 -10.93
C THR A 76 3.65 5.20 -9.81
N GLY A 77 3.38 4.37 -8.80
CA GLY A 77 2.65 4.82 -7.62
C GLY A 77 3.36 5.92 -6.84
N LYS A 78 4.70 5.89 -6.75
CA LYS A 78 5.48 6.96 -6.11
C LYS A 78 5.41 8.28 -6.88
N GLN A 79 5.39 8.23 -8.20
CA GLN A 79 5.11 9.41 -9.02
C GLN A 79 3.69 9.92 -8.78
N ALA A 80 2.69 9.04 -8.67
CA ALA A 80 1.32 9.44 -8.36
C ALA A 80 1.23 10.16 -7.01
N GLU A 81 1.88 9.65 -5.97
CA GLU A 81 1.98 10.31 -4.66
C GLU A 81 2.63 11.69 -4.77
N CYS A 82 3.78 11.78 -5.44
CA CYS A 82 4.50 13.03 -5.63
C CYS A 82 3.65 14.08 -6.36
N TYR A 83 3.05 13.71 -7.50
CA TYR A 83 2.23 14.62 -8.29
C TYR A 83 0.98 15.06 -7.51
N ALA A 84 0.31 14.13 -6.83
CA ALA A 84 -0.89 14.41 -6.04
C ALA A 84 -0.61 15.40 -4.89
N ASN A 85 0.43 15.16 -4.10
CA ASN A 85 0.71 15.97 -2.91
C ASN A 85 1.46 17.26 -3.22
N ASN A 86 2.47 17.21 -4.10
CA ASN A 86 3.42 18.30 -4.26
C ASN A 86 3.16 19.14 -5.51
N PHE A 87 2.45 18.62 -6.51
CA PHE A 87 1.99 19.42 -7.66
C PHE A 87 0.54 19.88 -7.47
N ILE A 88 -0.42 18.94 -7.47
CA ILE A 88 -1.84 19.29 -7.35
C ILE A 88 -2.12 19.94 -5.99
N GLY A 89 -1.63 19.34 -4.91
CA GLY A 89 -1.81 19.89 -3.56
C GLY A 89 -1.23 21.30 -3.38
N LEU A 90 -0.09 21.60 -4.01
CA LEU A 90 0.49 22.95 -4.02
C LEU A 90 -0.44 23.94 -4.74
N HIS A 91 -0.88 23.61 -5.96
CA HIS A 91 -1.73 24.49 -6.77
C HIS A 91 -3.14 24.68 -6.17
N LEU A 92 -3.68 23.66 -5.50
CA LEU A 92 -4.93 23.77 -4.76
C LEU A 92 -4.83 24.76 -3.58
N LYS A 93 -3.72 24.78 -2.85
CA LYS A 93 -3.51 25.76 -1.76
C LYS A 93 -3.52 27.21 -2.27
N SER A 94 -3.06 27.43 -3.49
CA SER A 94 -3.06 28.74 -4.15
C SER A 94 -4.38 29.06 -4.85
N THR A 95 -5.31 28.10 -4.95
CA THR A 95 -6.63 28.25 -5.58
C THR A 95 -7.70 28.53 -4.53
N ALA A 96 -8.66 29.40 -4.83
CA ALA A 96 -9.80 29.71 -3.95
C ALA A 96 -9.40 30.11 -2.51
N GLY A 97 -8.22 30.71 -2.33
CA GLY A 97 -7.67 31.04 -1.02
C GLY A 97 -7.36 29.82 -0.15
N GLY A 98 -7.09 28.67 -0.75
CA GLY A 98 -6.77 27.41 -0.07
C GLY A 98 -7.99 26.69 0.52
N LYS A 99 -9.21 27.14 0.20
CA LYS A 99 -10.46 26.52 0.65
C LYS A 99 -10.72 25.22 -0.09
N THR A 100 -11.19 24.20 0.63
CA THR A 100 -11.60 22.92 0.05
C THR A 100 -12.95 23.03 -0.67
N TYR A 101 -13.32 21.98 -1.42
CA TYR A 101 -14.65 21.89 -2.02
C TYR A 101 -15.78 22.06 -0.99
N ALA A 102 -15.58 21.53 0.22
CA ALA A 102 -16.55 21.61 1.31
C ALA A 102 -16.65 23.03 1.88
N ASP A 103 -15.51 23.70 2.08
CA ASP A 103 -15.45 25.06 2.64
C ASP A 103 -16.13 26.11 1.75
N LEU A 104 -16.14 25.89 0.43
CA LEU A 104 -16.77 26.79 -0.53
C LEU A 104 -18.31 26.63 -0.60
N GLY A 105 -18.87 25.59 0.02
CA GLY A 105 -20.30 25.33 0.01
C GLY A 105 -21.12 26.39 0.76
N VAL A 106 -20.68 26.77 1.95
CA VAL A 106 -21.33 27.77 2.81
C VAL A 106 -21.39 29.15 2.13
N PRO A 107 -20.27 29.78 1.71
CA PRO A 107 -20.31 31.10 1.08
C PRO A 107 -21.10 31.09 -0.25
N GLN A 108 -21.11 29.98 -0.98
CA GLN A 108 -21.93 29.85 -2.19
C GLN A 108 -23.43 29.85 -1.86
N ALA A 109 -23.85 29.17 -0.78
CA ALA A 109 -25.23 29.18 -0.32
C ALA A 109 -25.65 30.57 0.20
N GLU A 110 -24.79 31.24 0.97
CA GLU A 110 -25.02 32.60 1.45
C GLU A 110 -25.23 33.60 0.30
N LEU A 111 -24.43 33.51 -0.76
CA LEU A 111 -24.60 34.36 -1.95
C LEU A 111 -25.98 34.17 -2.61
N ARG A 112 -26.48 32.93 -2.71
CA ARG A 112 -27.83 32.67 -3.24
C ARG A 112 -28.91 33.33 -2.38
N THR A 113 -28.78 33.25 -1.06
CA THR A 113 -29.71 33.92 -0.13
C THR A 113 -29.67 35.44 -0.29
N ARG A 114 -28.46 36.03 -0.37
CA ARG A 114 -28.29 37.48 -0.57
C ARG A 114 -28.87 37.96 -1.91
N ILE A 115 -28.76 37.17 -2.98
CA ILE A 115 -29.37 37.48 -4.27
C ILE A 115 -30.90 37.52 -4.15
N ALA A 116 -31.50 36.51 -3.52
CA ALA A 116 -32.96 36.43 -3.33
C ALA A 116 -33.50 37.59 -2.48
N GLU A 117 -32.72 38.05 -1.49
CA GLU A 117 -33.03 39.23 -0.69
C GLU A 117 -32.88 40.52 -1.50
N ALA A 118 -31.74 40.70 -2.19
CA ALA A 118 -31.44 41.88 -2.98
C ALA A 118 -32.45 42.10 -4.12
N GLN A 119 -33.01 41.04 -4.70
CA GLN A 119 -34.12 41.16 -5.66
C GLN A 119 -35.33 41.92 -5.12
N LYS A 120 -35.55 41.90 -3.80
CA LYS A 120 -36.66 42.59 -3.13
C LYS A 120 -36.26 43.95 -2.57
N THR A 121 -35.05 44.07 -2.05
CA THR A 121 -34.62 45.22 -1.24
C THR A 121 -33.58 46.11 -1.92
N ASN A 122 -32.79 45.58 -2.84
CA ASN A 122 -31.72 46.33 -3.54
C ASN A 122 -31.40 45.71 -4.93
N PRO A 123 -32.27 45.90 -5.95
CA PRO A 123 -32.10 45.26 -7.25
C PRO A 123 -30.80 45.64 -7.97
N ALA A 124 -30.24 46.83 -7.69
CA ALA A 124 -28.99 47.29 -8.29
C ALA A 124 -27.76 46.46 -7.85
N ALA A 125 -27.81 45.79 -6.70
CA ALA A 125 -26.72 44.92 -6.22
C ALA A 125 -26.75 43.50 -6.81
N VAL A 126 -27.84 43.11 -7.47
CA VAL A 126 -28.04 41.76 -8.01
C VAL A 126 -26.96 41.38 -9.04
N PRO A 127 -26.57 42.23 -10.01
CA PRO A 127 -25.53 41.88 -10.98
C PRO A 127 -24.18 41.53 -10.33
N ASP A 128 -23.76 42.29 -9.32
CA ASP A 128 -22.48 42.06 -8.62
C ASP A 128 -22.51 40.79 -7.77
N LEU A 129 -23.63 40.53 -7.07
CA LEU A 129 -23.81 39.29 -6.30
C LEU A 129 -23.87 38.07 -7.22
N GLN A 130 -24.52 38.19 -8.38
CA GLN A 130 -24.57 37.13 -9.38
C GLN A 130 -23.17 36.82 -9.94
N LYS A 131 -22.34 37.85 -10.16
CA LYS A 131 -20.95 37.67 -10.56
C LYS A 131 -20.15 36.91 -9.50
N GLN A 132 -20.26 37.30 -8.23
CA GLN A 132 -19.60 36.59 -7.13
C GLN A 132 -20.07 35.12 -7.01
N LEU A 133 -21.36 34.86 -7.24
CA LEU A 133 -21.90 33.50 -7.25
C LEU A 133 -21.32 32.68 -8.41
N THR A 134 -21.17 33.27 -9.60
CA THR A 134 -20.51 32.62 -10.74
C THR A 134 -19.04 32.31 -10.42
N ASP A 135 -18.30 33.28 -9.88
CA ASP A 135 -16.88 33.12 -9.56
C ASP A 135 -16.65 32.02 -8.52
N ILE A 136 -17.43 32.01 -7.42
CA ILE A 136 -17.28 30.98 -6.39
C ILE A 136 -17.73 29.60 -6.88
N THR A 137 -18.71 29.55 -7.81
CA THR A 137 -19.14 28.29 -8.42
C THR A 137 -18.03 27.71 -9.28
N ALA A 138 -17.38 28.54 -10.12
CA ALA A 138 -16.23 28.12 -10.92
C ALA A 138 -15.05 27.68 -10.04
N GLN A 139 -14.75 28.41 -8.97
CA GLN A 139 -13.73 28.01 -7.99
C GLN A 139 -14.03 26.66 -7.35
N ARG A 140 -15.28 26.46 -6.90
CA ARG A 140 -15.72 25.21 -6.27
C ARG A 140 -15.61 24.03 -7.23
N GLU A 141 -15.91 24.22 -8.52
CA GLU A 141 -15.71 23.20 -9.55
C GLU A 141 -14.24 22.87 -9.80
N THR A 142 -13.37 23.89 -9.87
CA THR A 142 -11.92 23.68 -10.04
C THR A 142 -11.32 22.92 -8.86
N VAL A 143 -11.65 23.34 -7.63
CA VAL A 143 -11.20 22.66 -6.42
C VAL A 143 -11.73 21.23 -6.37
N PHE A 144 -13.01 21.01 -6.69
CA PHE A 144 -13.59 19.66 -6.76
C PHE A 144 -12.81 18.73 -7.69
N LYS A 145 -12.52 19.20 -8.91
CA LYS A 145 -11.76 18.42 -9.91
C LYS A 145 -10.35 18.13 -9.42
N GLY A 146 -9.67 19.13 -8.85
CA GLY A 146 -8.32 18.97 -8.32
C GLY A 146 -8.25 18.02 -7.12
N GLU A 147 -9.13 18.19 -6.12
CA GLU A 147 -9.19 17.33 -4.94
C GLU A 147 -9.56 15.89 -5.31
N THR A 148 -10.46 15.72 -6.28
CA THR A 148 -10.83 14.40 -6.82
C THR A 148 -9.66 13.72 -7.52
N LEU A 149 -8.99 14.42 -8.45
CA LEU A 149 -7.81 13.88 -9.14
C LEU A 149 -6.69 13.54 -8.14
N ARG A 150 -6.46 14.41 -7.15
CA ARG A 150 -5.50 14.15 -6.07
C ARG A 150 -5.87 12.89 -5.29
N GLY A 151 -7.14 12.72 -4.90
CA GLY A 151 -7.62 11.54 -4.19
C GLY A 151 -7.48 10.24 -5.00
N LEU A 152 -7.79 10.28 -6.29
CA LEU A 152 -7.63 9.13 -7.20
C LEU A 152 -6.17 8.72 -7.33
N LEU A 153 -5.25 9.67 -7.54
CA LEU A 153 -3.81 9.39 -7.61
C LEU A 153 -3.26 8.80 -6.30
N LEU A 154 -3.70 9.31 -5.15
CA LEU A 154 -3.31 8.76 -3.85
C LEU A 154 -3.88 7.37 -3.59
N THR A 155 -5.05 7.06 -4.14
CA THR A 155 -5.63 5.71 -4.10
C THR A 155 -4.79 4.74 -4.93
N THR A 156 -4.39 5.15 -6.14
CA THR A 156 -3.48 4.38 -7.00
C THR A 156 -2.12 4.15 -6.34
N TYR A 157 -1.58 5.17 -5.66
CA TYR A 157 -0.39 5.02 -4.83
C TYR A 157 -0.59 3.97 -3.72
N GLY A 158 -1.69 4.05 -2.96
CA GLY A 158 -2.00 3.06 -1.93
C GLY A 158 -2.06 1.63 -2.46
N PHE A 159 -2.62 1.44 -3.67
CA PHE A 159 -2.63 0.13 -4.33
C PHE A 159 -1.23 -0.36 -4.71
N SER A 160 -0.35 0.54 -5.16
CA SER A 160 1.05 0.20 -5.44
C SER A 160 1.82 -0.23 -4.17
N GLU A 161 1.51 0.38 -3.03
CA GLU A 161 2.11 0.01 -1.75
C GLU A 161 1.64 -1.38 -1.30
N PHE A 162 0.37 -1.73 -1.50
CA PHE A 162 -0.08 -3.12 -1.27
C PHE A 162 0.68 -4.13 -2.12
N GLY A 163 0.96 -3.81 -3.39
CA GLY A 163 1.82 -4.64 -4.24
C GLY A 163 3.22 -4.82 -3.67
N THR A 164 3.84 -3.73 -3.24
CA THR A 164 5.17 -3.75 -2.61
C THR A 164 5.18 -4.62 -1.34
N LYS A 165 4.16 -4.49 -0.49
CA LYS A 165 4.01 -5.31 0.73
C LYS A 165 3.75 -6.78 0.42
N ALA A 166 2.97 -7.09 -0.61
CA ALA A 166 2.76 -8.46 -1.07
C ALA A 166 4.09 -9.08 -1.53
N GLY A 167 4.94 -8.34 -2.25
CA GLY A 167 6.26 -8.82 -2.67
C GLY A 167 7.21 -9.07 -1.48
N GLN A 168 7.19 -8.20 -0.47
CA GLN A 168 7.93 -8.41 0.79
C GLN A 168 7.45 -9.67 1.52
N ALA A 169 6.13 -9.84 1.66
CA ALA A 169 5.53 -11.01 2.29
C ALA A 169 5.83 -12.30 1.52
N ALA A 170 5.83 -12.26 0.18
CA ALA A 170 6.22 -13.38 -0.66
C ALA A 170 7.67 -13.81 -0.40
N THR A 171 8.59 -12.83 -0.31
CA THR A 171 10.00 -13.09 -0.01
C THR A 171 10.17 -13.80 1.33
N VAL A 172 9.48 -13.32 2.37
CA VAL A 172 9.50 -13.97 3.69
C VAL A 172 8.94 -15.38 3.62
N ALA A 173 7.84 -15.59 2.90
CA ALA A 173 7.23 -16.91 2.73
C ALA A 173 8.17 -17.90 2.02
N TYR A 174 8.90 -17.46 0.98
CA TYR A 174 9.89 -18.28 0.30
C TYR A 174 11.07 -18.64 1.20
N LEU A 175 11.60 -17.69 1.97
CA LEU A 175 12.69 -17.95 2.91
C LEU A 175 12.25 -18.93 4.01
N ALA A 176 11.05 -18.75 4.57
CA ALA A 176 10.49 -19.66 5.55
C ALA A 176 10.25 -21.06 4.96
N ALA A 177 9.73 -21.16 3.72
CA ALA A 177 9.57 -22.43 3.03
C ALA A 177 10.91 -23.15 2.84
N ALA A 178 11.95 -22.42 2.42
CA ALA A 178 13.29 -22.99 2.23
C ALA A 178 13.88 -23.52 3.55
N VAL A 179 13.79 -22.74 4.63
CA VAL A 179 14.27 -23.18 5.96
C VAL A 179 13.50 -24.40 6.45
N MET A 180 12.17 -24.39 6.35
CA MET A 180 11.33 -25.51 6.77
C MET A 180 11.63 -26.78 5.96
N LEU A 181 11.86 -26.64 4.65
CA LEU A 181 12.25 -27.76 3.80
C LEU A 181 13.61 -28.34 4.21
N LEU A 182 14.60 -27.49 4.47
CA LEU A 182 15.92 -27.93 4.93
C LEU A 182 15.84 -28.67 6.27
N LEU A 183 15.07 -28.17 7.23
CA LEU A 183 14.86 -28.83 8.52
C LEU A 183 14.12 -30.17 8.38
N ALA A 184 13.12 -30.23 7.51
CA ALA A 184 12.39 -31.46 7.24
C ALA A 184 13.28 -32.51 6.56
N LEU A 185 14.12 -32.11 5.60
CA LEU A 185 15.09 -33.00 4.97
C LEU A 185 16.13 -33.49 5.98
N ALA A 186 16.65 -32.62 6.85
CA ALA A 186 17.56 -33.01 7.93
C ALA A 186 16.91 -34.01 8.90
N GLY A 187 15.63 -33.79 9.25
CA GLY A 187 14.85 -34.71 10.07
C GLY A 187 14.65 -36.08 9.41
N LEU A 188 14.37 -36.12 8.10
CA LEU A 188 14.29 -37.37 7.34
C LEU A 188 15.64 -38.10 7.33
N VAL A 189 16.74 -37.39 7.02
CA VAL A 189 18.09 -37.96 7.04
C VAL A 189 18.40 -38.54 8.42
N HIS A 190 18.12 -37.81 9.50
CA HIS A 190 18.28 -38.29 10.87
C HIS A 190 17.44 -39.54 11.16
N ALA A 191 16.18 -39.58 10.69
CA ALA A 191 15.30 -40.73 10.84
C ALA A 191 15.82 -41.98 10.10
N PHE A 192 16.44 -41.79 8.93
CA PHE A 192 17.02 -42.89 8.15
C PHE A 192 18.30 -43.44 8.76
N LEU A 193 19.12 -42.58 9.39
CA LEU A 193 20.33 -42.98 10.10
C LEU A 193 20.06 -43.59 11.48
N THR A 194 18.90 -43.30 12.09
CA THR A 194 18.56 -43.80 13.43
C THR A 194 18.09 -45.26 13.41
N PRO A 195 18.68 -46.16 14.23
CA PRO A 195 18.25 -47.56 14.32
C PRO A 195 16.79 -47.69 14.77
N ARG A 196 16.09 -48.71 14.23
CA ARG A 196 14.65 -48.94 14.49
C ARG A 196 14.30 -49.31 15.94
N THR A 197 15.30 -49.63 16.74
CA THR A 197 15.16 -50.10 18.12
C THR A 197 15.29 -48.99 19.16
N VAL A 198 15.79 -47.81 18.77
CA VAL A 198 16.00 -46.69 19.72
C VAL A 198 14.65 -46.09 20.16
N PRO A 199 14.30 -46.18 21.46
CA PRO A 199 13.11 -45.55 21.98
C PRO A 199 13.28 -44.04 22.08
N PHE A 200 12.20 -43.29 21.86
CA PHE A 200 12.15 -41.88 22.23
C PHE A 200 12.07 -41.76 23.77
N ALA A 201 12.88 -40.90 24.37
CA ALA A 201 12.94 -40.66 25.82
C ALA A 201 13.07 -41.96 26.64
N ALA A 202 14.20 -42.68 26.45
CA ALA A 202 14.50 -43.86 27.26
C ALA A 202 14.52 -43.49 28.76
N VAL A 203 13.79 -44.25 29.57
CA VAL A 203 13.83 -44.08 31.04
C VAL A 203 15.19 -44.56 31.52
N GLU A 204 15.88 -43.72 32.29
CA GLU A 204 17.17 -44.08 32.89
C GLU A 204 16.98 -45.27 33.84
N PRO A 205 17.80 -46.34 33.75
CA PRO A 205 17.66 -47.48 34.64
C PRO A 205 17.90 -47.03 36.09
N GLN A 206 16.91 -47.23 36.94
CA GLN A 206 17.05 -47.00 38.39
C GLN A 206 18.20 -47.87 38.92
N PRO A 207 19.13 -47.32 39.71
CA PRO A 207 20.19 -48.12 40.30
C PRO A 207 19.57 -49.27 41.11
N ARG A 208 20.05 -50.49 40.86
CA ARG A 208 19.61 -51.70 41.54
C ARG A 208 19.74 -51.46 43.04
N ARG A 209 18.61 -51.41 43.78
CA ARG A 209 18.63 -51.39 45.24
C ARG A 209 19.35 -52.67 45.68
N GLU A 210 20.55 -52.52 46.24
CA GLU A 210 21.21 -53.62 46.93
C GLU A 210 20.31 -54.02 48.09
N THR A 211 19.76 -55.23 48.02
CA THR A 211 19.10 -55.86 49.16
C THR A 211 20.20 -56.15 50.17
N VAL A 212 20.34 -55.26 51.16
CA VAL A 212 21.13 -55.53 52.36
C VAL A 212 20.44 -56.67 53.09
N ASN A 213 20.98 -57.88 52.97
CA ASN A 213 20.56 -59.00 53.80
C ASN A 213 21.08 -58.74 55.23
N ALA A 214 20.15 -58.74 56.18
CA ALA A 214 20.37 -58.52 57.60
C ALA A 214 21.15 -59.67 58.27
#